data_AF-A0A7C3IMK8-F1
#
_entry.id   AF-A0A7C3IMK8-F1
#
_cell.length_a   1.000
_cell.length_b   1.000
_cell.length_c   1.000
_cell.angle_alpha   90.00
_cell.angle_beta   90.00
_cell.angle_gamma   90.00
#
_symmetry.space_group_name_H-M   'P 1'
#
loop_
_entity.id
_entity.type
_entity.pdbx_description
1 polymer ?
#
loop_
_entity_poly.entity_id
_entity_poly.type
_entity_poly.pdbx_seq_one_letter_code
_entity_poly.pdbx_strand_id
1 'polypeptide(L)'
;MVIGVPRESFPGEQRVALIPASVPALAKIGCKVLIERGAGELAGYPDKAYEEHGATLVPDRATVFEQAQVIVQVLGIGANPPRGREDLSRFRAGQVVVGFLRALGNPEAIEALAKTGVSAFAIEMLPRITRAQSMDALTSMATIAGYKAVLVAAHALPKMFPLMMTAAGTLRPAKVLVLGAGVAGLQAIATARKLGGVVSAYDIRPAAKE
;
A
#
# COMPACT_ATOMS: atom_id res chain seq x y z
N MET A 1 -10.47 0.72 -22.73
CA MET A 1 -10.17 -0.34 -21.72
C MET A 1 -10.87 0.02 -20.42
N VAL A 2 -11.32 -0.95 -19.62
CA VAL A 2 -12.01 -0.76 -18.34
C VAL A 2 -11.13 -1.28 -17.20
N ILE A 3 -10.81 -0.40 -16.25
CA ILE A 3 -10.06 -0.69 -15.03
C ILE A 3 -11.08 -0.79 -13.89
N GLY A 4 -11.03 -1.88 -13.14
CA GLY A 4 -11.93 -2.15 -12.02
C GLY A 4 -11.18 -2.16 -10.69
N VAL A 5 -11.74 -1.47 -9.70
CA VAL A 5 -11.20 -1.37 -8.34
C VAL A 5 -12.25 -1.94 -7.38
N PRO A 6 -12.12 -3.22 -6.98
CA PRO A 6 -13.00 -3.76 -5.96
C PRO A 6 -12.57 -3.26 -4.57
N ARG A 7 -13.48 -3.32 -3.61
CA ARG A 7 -13.21 -3.00 -2.21
C ARG A 7 -12.25 -4.02 -1.60
N GLU A 8 -11.33 -3.59 -0.76
CA GLU A 8 -10.47 -4.52 -0.03
C GLU A 8 -11.28 -5.35 0.99
N SER A 9 -11.00 -6.65 1.04
CA SER A 9 -11.76 -7.61 1.85
C SER A 9 -10.93 -8.28 2.95
N PHE A 10 -9.62 -8.02 2.98
CA PHE A 10 -8.74 -8.52 4.03
C PHE A 10 -9.04 -7.77 5.35
N PRO A 11 -9.22 -8.48 6.49
CA PRO A 11 -9.50 -7.83 7.77
C PRO A 11 -8.43 -6.80 8.16
N GLY A 12 -8.86 -5.56 8.42
CA GLY A 12 -7.97 -4.46 8.79
C GLY A 12 -7.26 -3.77 7.62
N GLU A 13 -7.45 -4.22 6.38
CA GLU A 13 -7.01 -3.45 5.21
C GLU A 13 -7.94 -2.24 5.02
N GLN A 14 -7.34 -1.06 5.01
CA GLN A 14 -8.06 0.22 4.92
C GLN A 14 -7.67 0.99 3.65
N ARG A 15 -6.67 0.53 2.90
CA ARG A 15 -6.22 1.17 1.66
C ARG A 15 -7.16 0.82 0.51
N VAL A 16 -7.03 1.56 -0.57
CA VAL A 16 -7.69 1.33 -1.86
C VAL A 16 -6.64 1.43 -2.97
N ALA A 17 -6.78 0.62 -4.02
CA ALA A 17 -5.76 0.51 -5.07
C ALA A 17 -5.64 1.75 -5.96
N LEU A 18 -6.67 2.60 -5.98
CA LEU A 18 -6.75 3.78 -6.82
C LEU A 18 -7.51 4.88 -6.06
N ILE A 19 -6.96 6.09 -6.06
CA ILE A 19 -7.58 7.26 -5.41
C ILE A 19 -8.30 8.13 -6.44
N PRO A 20 -9.30 8.95 -6.06
CA PRO A 20 -10.05 9.78 -7.01
C PRO A 20 -9.16 10.65 -7.92
N ALA A 21 -8.10 11.23 -7.36
CA ALA A 21 -7.16 12.07 -8.08
C ALA A 21 -6.40 11.34 -9.22
N SER A 22 -6.34 10.00 -9.20
CA SER A 22 -5.70 9.20 -10.26
C SER A 22 -6.63 8.91 -11.44
N VAL A 23 -7.95 9.04 -11.26
CA VAL A 23 -8.95 8.72 -12.30
C VAL A 23 -8.77 9.57 -13.58
N PRO A 24 -8.59 10.90 -13.51
CA PRO A 24 -8.51 11.72 -14.73
C PRO A 24 -7.32 11.37 -15.64
N ALA A 25 -6.18 10.96 -15.05
CA ALA A 25 -5.01 10.55 -15.82
C ALA A 25 -5.27 9.27 -16.63
N LEU A 26 -6.05 8.33 -16.09
CA LEU A 26 -6.48 7.12 -16.78
C LEU A 26 -7.54 7.40 -17.85
N ALA A 27 -8.47 8.32 -17.55
CA ALA A 27 -9.46 8.77 -18.54
C ALA A 27 -8.79 9.42 -19.77
N LYS A 28 -7.74 10.22 -19.56
CA LYS A 28 -6.96 10.88 -20.62
C LYS A 28 -6.32 9.89 -21.62
N ILE A 29 -5.99 8.68 -21.17
CA ILE A 29 -5.46 7.60 -22.03
C ILE A 29 -6.56 6.65 -22.54
N GLY A 30 -7.84 7.02 -22.42
CA GLY A 30 -8.98 6.26 -22.95
C GLY A 30 -9.44 5.10 -22.06
N CYS A 31 -9.06 5.08 -20.78
CA CYS A 31 -9.55 4.09 -19.83
C CYS A 31 -10.83 4.57 -19.14
N LYS A 32 -11.77 3.66 -18.91
CA LYS A 32 -12.90 3.85 -17.99
C LYS A 32 -12.54 3.24 -16.65
N VAL A 33 -12.92 3.87 -15.55
CA VAL A 33 -12.65 3.37 -14.20
C VAL A 33 -13.97 2.98 -13.53
N LEU A 34 -14.07 1.72 -13.10
CA LEU A 34 -15.15 1.19 -12.28
C LEU A 34 -14.65 1.06 -10.84
N ILE A 35 -15.42 1.56 -9.89
CA ILE A 35 -15.12 1.46 -8.46
C ILE A 35 -16.29 0.75 -7.78
N GLU A 36 -16.02 -0.29 -7.00
CA GLU A 36 -17.03 -0.87 -6.10
C GLU A 36 -17.47 0.18 -5.08
N ARG A 37 -18.78 0.34 -4.88
CA ARG A 37 -19.31 1.26 -3.87
C ARG A 37 -18.69 1.01 -2.50
N GLY A 38 -18.24 2.09 -1.87
CA GLY A 38 -17.59 2.06 -0.57
C GLY A 38 -16.13 1.59 -0.58
N ALA A 39 -15.51 1.34 -1.74
CA ALA A 39 -14.12 0.85 -1.82
C ALA A 39 -13.10 1.81 -1.20
N GLY A 40 -13.33 3.12 -1.33
CA GLY A 40 -12.42 4.15 -0.83
C GLY A 40 -12.71 4.68 0.57
N GLU A 41 -13.84 4.32 1.19
CA GLU A 41 -14.34 4.96 2.42
C GLU A 41 -13.33 4.86 3.57
N LEU A 42 -12.76 3.68 3.79
CA LEU A 42 -11.75 3.47 4.85
C LEU A 42 -10.43 4.18 4.58
N ALA A 43 -10.14 4.52 3.32
CA ALA A 43 -8.98 5.30 2.92
C ALA A 43 -9.27 6.82 2.97
N GLY A 44 -10.49 7.23 3.35
CA GLY A 44 -10.91 8.63 3.40
C GLY A 44 -11.38 9.20 2.05
N TYR A 45 -11.71 8.33 1.08
CA TYR A 45 -12.21 8.73 -0.23
C TYR A 45 -13.67 8.31 -0.41
N PRO A 46 -14.63 9.23 -0.22
CA PRO A 46 -16.04 8.89 -0.36
C PRO A 46 -16.41 8.61 -1.80
N ASP A 47 -17.44 7.79 -2.01
CA ASP A 47 -17.98 7.41 -3.33
C ASP A 47 -18.18 8.62 -4.27
N LYS A 48 -18.75 9.71 -3.75
CA LYS A 48 -18.99 10.95 -4.49
C LYS A 48 -17.72 11.54 -5.11
N ALA A 49 -16.58 11.44 -4.42
CA ALA A 49 -15.32 11.96 -4.94
C ALA A 49 -14.87 11.20 -6.19
N TYR A 50 -15.12 9.89 -6.27
CA TYR A 50 -14.83 9.11 -7.48
C TYR A 50 -15.73 9.52 -8.66
N GLU A 51 -17.02 9.71 -8.43
CA GLU A 51 -17.96 10.17 -9.45
C GLU A 51 -17.58 11.56 -9.99
N GLU A 52 -17.23 12.50 -9.10
CA GLU A 52 -16.76 13.85 -9.46
C GLU A 52 -15.49 13.82 -10.32
N HIS A 53 -14.66 12.78 -10.18
CA HIS A 53 -13.44 12.58 -11.00
C HIS A 53 -13.69 11.71 -12.25
N GLY A 54 -14.94 11.35 -12.54
CA GLY A 54 -15.33 10.65 -13.77
C GLY A 54 -15.23 9.13 -13.71
N ALA A 55 -15.13 8.53 -12.51
CA ALA A 55 -15.28 7.10 -12.35
C ALA A 55 -16.76 6.70 -12.30
N THR A 56 -17.05 5.44 -12.63
CA THR A 56 -18.39 4.86 -12.51
C THR A 56 -18.44 3.97 -11.28
N LEU A 57 -19.40 4.21 -10.38
CA LEU A 57 -19.63 3.34 -9.23
C LEU A 57 -20.47 2.13 -9.63
N VAL A 58 -20.07 0.95 -9.16
CA VAL A 58 -20.80 -0.31 -9.34
C VAL A 58 -21.20 -0.90 -7.99
N PRO A 59 -22.34 -1.61 -7.90
CA PRO A 59 -22.95 -1.96 -6.61
C PRO A 59 -22.13 -2.95 -5.80
N ASP A 60 -21.35 -3.82 -6.46
CA ASP A 60 -20.66 -4.92 -5.79
C ASP A 60 -19.39 -5.35 -6.54
N ARG A 61 -18.60 -6.15 -5.82
CA ARG A 61 -17.39 -6.80 -6.32
C ARG A 61 -17.64 -7.64 -7.57
N ALA A 62 -18.78 -8.33 -7.67
CA ALA A 62 -19.06 -9.21 -8.80
C ALA A 62 -19.10 -8.42 -10.11
N THR A 63 -19.79 -7.29 -10.07
CA THR A 63 -19.95 -6.37 -11.19
C THR A 63 -18.60 -5.81 -11.66
N VAL A 64 -17.67 -5.52 -10.74
CA VAL A 64 -16.30 -5.10 -11.09
C VAL A 64 -15.61 -6.17 -11.94
N PHE A 65 -15.62 -7.43 -11.49
CA PHE A 65 -14.94 -8.53 -12.16
C PHE A 65 -15.59 -8.90 -13.50
N GLU A 66 -16.92 -8.76 -13.60
CA GLU A 66 -17.67 -9.00 -14.84
C GLU A 66 -17.39 -7.96 -15.92
N GLN A 67 -17.21 -6.69 -15.57
CA GLN A 67 -17.12 -5.61 -16.55
C GLN A 67 -15.70 -5.14 -16.85
N ALA A 68 -14.78 -5.24 -15.90
CA ALA A 68 -13.41 -4.74 -16.07
C ALA A 68 -12.52 -5.70 -16.88
N GLN A 69 -11.59 -5.15 -17.67
CA GLN A 69 -10.50 -5.93 -18.29
C GLN A 69 -9.24 -5.94 -17.44
N VAL A 70 -9.04 -4.91 -16.61
CA VAL A 70 -7.91 -4.81 -15.67
C VAL A 70 -8.47 -4.69 -14.26
N ILE A 71 -8.15 -5.63 -13.38
CA ILE A 71 -8.49 -5.59 -11.96
C ILE A 71 -7.27 -5.08 -11.20
N VAL A 72 -7.44 -3.97 -10.47
CA VAL A 72 -6.38 -3.42 -9.62
C VAL A 72 -6.79 -3.51 -8.16
N GLN A 73 -5.94 -4.13 -7.35
CA GLN A 73 -6.17 -4.38 -5.93
C GLN A 73 -4.91 -4.04 -5.15
N VAL A 74 -5.07 -3.69 -3.88
CA VAL A 74 -3.95 -3.61 -2.95
C VAL A 74 -3.49 -5.03 -2.64
N LEU A 75 -4.38 -5.87 -2.09
CA LEU A 75 -4.07 -7.24 -1.71
C LEU A 75 -4.83 -8.23 -2.61
N GLY A 76 -4.11 -8.82 -3.57
CA GLY A 76 -4.65 -9.87 -4.43
C GLY A 76 -4.60 -11.26 -3.79
N ILE A 77 -4.86 -12.29 -4.59
CA ILE A 77 -5.13 -13.66 -4.11
C ILE A 77 -4.15 -14.20 -3.06
N GLY A 78 -2.84 -14.16 -3.32
CA GLY A 78 -1.85 -14.72 -2.39
C GLY A 78 -1.58 -13.81 -1.19
N ALA A 79 -1.94 -12.53 -1.27
CA ALA A 79 -1.84 -11.55 -0.19
C ALA A 79 -3.12 -11.43 0.66
N ASN A 80 -4.24 -11.96 0.19
CA ASN A 80 -5.52 -12.01 0.87
C ASN A 80 -6.00 -13.48 1.00
N PRO A 81 -5.31 -14.36 1.75
CA PRO A 81 -5.69 -15.76 1.83
C PRO A 81 -7.11 -16.03 2.35
N PRO A 82 -7.71 -15.26 3.28
CA PRO A 82 -9.06 -15.55 3.78
C PRO A 82 -10.15 -15.42 2.71
N ARG A 83 -10.02 -14.49 1.75
CA ARG A 83 -11.08 -14.17 0.79
C ARG A 83 -10.64 -14.10 -0.67
N GLY A 84 -9.34 -14.00 -0.94
CA GLY A 84 -8.78 -13.93 -2.29
C GLY A 84 -9.04 -15.19 -3.12
N ARG A 85 -9.21 -16.36 -2.48
CA ARG A 85 -9.62 -17.59 -3.18
C ARG A 85 -11.04 -17.50 -3.74
N GLU A 86 -11.94 -16.75 -3.10
CA GLU A 86 -13.32 -16.54 -3.58
C GLU A 86 -13.35 -15.72 -4.89
N ASP A 87 -12.30 -14.97 -5.18
CA ASP A 87 -12.18 -14.22 -6.43
C ASP A 87 -11.81 -15.10 -7.62
N LEU A 88 -11.28 -16.32 -7.41
CA LEU A 88 -10.86 -17.22 -8.48
C LEU A 88 -11.98 -17.51 -9.48
N SER A 89 -13.19 -17.76 -8.98
CA SER A 89 -14.36 -18.03 -9.83
C SER A 89 -14.92 -16.78 -10.52
N ARG A 90 -14.45 -15.59 -10.15
CA ARG A 90 -14.87 -14.31 -10.74
C ARG A 90 -13.95 -13.86 -11.87
N PHE A 91 -12.71 -14.36 -11.89
CA PHE A 91 -11.77 -14.07 -12.98
C PHE A 91 -12.21 -14.70 -14.29
N ARG A 92 -11.90 -14.01 -15.38
CA ARG A 92 -12.17 -14.40 -16.76
C ARG A 92 -10.88 -14.42 -17.54
N ALA A 93 -10.76 -15.39 -18.44
CA ALA A 93 -9.60 -15.49 -19.32
C ALA A 93 -9.37 -14.18 -20.09
N GLY A 94 -8.11 -13.77 -20.20
CA GLY A 94 -7.71 -12.52 -20.85
C GLY A 94 -7.80 -11.26 -19.99
N GLN A 95 -8.29 -11.33 -18.74
CA GLN A 95 -8.17 -10.21 -17.80
C GLN A 95 -6.72 -10.02 -17.33
N VAL A 96 -6.42 -8.80 -16.91
CA VAL A 96 -5.18 -8.44 -16.23
C VAL A 96 -5.46 -8.21 -14.75
N VAL A 97 -4.57 -8.69 -13.87
CA VAL A 97 -4.62 -8.45 -12.43
C VAL A 97 -3.34 -7.74 -11.99
N VAL A 98 -3.46 -6.65 -11.23
CA VAL A 98 -2.33 -5.92 -10.67
C VAL A 98 -2.55 -5.71 -9.17
N GLY A 99 -1.53 -6.02 -8.36
CA GLY A 99 -1.56 -5.81 -6.93
C GLY A 99 -0.43 -6.53 -6.21
N PHE A 100 -0.46 -6.53 -4.88
CA PHE A 100 0.39 -7.44 -4.11
C PHE A 100 -0.18 -8.85 -4.21
N LEU A 101 0.55 -9.78 -4.84
CA LEU A 101 0.07 -11.15 -5.07
C LEU A 101 0.76 -12.19 -4.19
N ARG A 102 1.82 -11.80 -3.48
CA ARG A 102 2.76 -12.67 -2.77
C ARG A 102 3.24 -13.81 -3.67
N ALA A 103 3.69 -13.49 -4.88
CA ALA A 103 3.96 -14.49 -5.92
C ALA A 103 4.93 -15.60 -5.49
N LEU A 104 6.00 -15.24 -4.78
CA LEU A 104 6.97 -16.22 -4.23
C LEU A 104 6.59 -16.73 -2.83
N GLY A 105 5.68 -16.05 -2.14
CA GLY A 105 5.26 -16.39 -0.78
C GLY A 105 4.04 -17.30 -0.71
N ASN A 106 3.33 -17.49 -1.82
CA ASN A 106 2.16 -18.36 -1.93
C ASN A 106 2.04 -18.91 -3.38
N PRO A 107 2.95 -19.82 -3.79
CA PRO A 107 2.97 -20.33 -5.17
C PRO A 107 1.68 -21.06 -5.56
N GLU A 108 1.01 -21.75 -4.63
CA GLU A 108 -0.28 -22.42 -4.88
C GLU A 108 -1.37 -21.43 -5.33
N ALA A 109 -1.43 -20.25 -4.71
CA ALA A 109 -2.38 -19.22 -5.10
C ALA A 109 -2.11 -18.70 -6.52
N ILE A 110 -0.83 -18.58 -6.91
CA ILE A 110 -0.45 -18.16 -8.27
C ILE A 110 -0.75 -19.26 -9.29
N GLU A 111 -0.52 -20.52 -8.96
CA GLU A 111 -0.88 -21.64 -9.83
C GLU A 111 -2.39 -21.71 -10.06
N ALA A 112 -3.19 -21.50 -9.00
CA ALA A 112 -4.65 -21.42 -9.12
C ALA A 112 -5.08 -20.22 -9.97
N LEU A 113 -4.43 -19.06 -9.81
CA LEU A 113 -4.70 -17.87 -10.62
C LEU A 113 -4.35 -18.12 -12.10
N ALA A 114 -3.23 -18.80 -12.40
CA ALA A 114 -2.84 -19.11 -13.77
C ALA A 114 -3.89 -19.96 -14.50
N LYS A 115 -4.57 -20.87 -13.78
CA LYS A 115 -5.64 -21.72 -14.34
C LYS A 115 -6.88 -20.93 -14.81
N THR A 116 -7.06 -19.68 -14.37
CA THR A 116 -8.18 -18.83 -14.83
C THR A 116 -7.90 -18.14 -16.17
N GLY A 117 -6.66 -18.20 -16.68
CA GLY A 117 -6.26 -17.58 -17.94
C GLY A 117 -6.02 -16.07 -17.86
N VAL A 118 -5.83 -15.52 -16.65
CA VAL A 118 -5.47 -14.10 -16.46
C VAL A 118 -3.97 -13.85 -16.60
N SER A 119 -3.61 -12.62 -16.95
CA SER A 119 -2.24 -12.12 -16.86
C SER A 119 -2.06 -11.38 -15.54
N ALA A 120 -1.16 -11.86 -14.67
CA ALA A 120 -0.95 -11.27 -13.34
C ALA A 120 0.38 -10.50 -13.26
N PHE A 121 0.31 -9.29 -12.71
CA PHE A 121 1.47 -8.45 -12.39
C PHE A 121 1.55 -8.27 -10.88
N ALA A 122 2.46 -9.04 -10.27
CA ALA A 122 2.79 -8.93 -8.85
C ALA A 122 3.67 -7.70 -8.63
N ILE A 123 3.13 -6.65 -8.00
CA ILE A 123 3.83 -5.36 -7.88
C ILE A 123 5.07 -5.47 -6.97
N GLU A 124 5.10 -6.41 -6.04
CA GLU A 124 6.28 -6.72 -5.23
C GLU A 124 7.44 -7.33 -6.01
N MET A 125 7.19 -7.82 -7.22
CA MET A 125 8.20 -8.42 -8.11
C MET A 125 8.79 -7.41 -9.09
N LEU A 126 8.48 -6.10 -8.94
CA LEU A 126 9.07 -5.07 -9.77
C LEU A 126 10.61 -5.05 -9.65
N PRO A 127 11.34 -4.98 -10.78
CA PRO A 127 12.79 -4.92 -10.75
C PRO A 127 13.24 -3.59 -10.14
N ARG A 128 14.27 -3.64 -9.28
CA ARG A 128 14.85 -2.47 -8.64
C ARG A 128 15.85 -1.75 -9.57
N ILE A 129 15.31 -1.13 -10.62
CA ILE A 129 16.05 -0.36 -11.62
C ILE A 129 15.51 1.07 -11.72
N THR A 130 16.35 2.03 -12.14
CA THR A 130 16.02 3.47 -12.15
C THR A 130 14.68 3.78 -12.82
N ARG A 131 14.40 3.20 -13.99
CA ARG A 131 13.16 3.46 -14.75
C ARG A 131 11.87 2.98 -14.05
N ALA A 132 11.99 2.06 -13.08
CA ALA A 132 10.87 1.44 -12.37
C ALA A 132 10.68 2.01 -10.95
N GLN A 133 11.54 2.92 -10.50
CA GLN A 133 11.50 3.45 -9.12
C GLN A 133 10.17 4.11 -8.77
N SER A 134 9.55 4.83 -9.71
CA SER A 134 8.25 5.47 -9.51
C SER A 134 7.08 4.48 -9.39
N MET A 135 7.30 3.21 -9.77
CA MET A 135 6.31 2.14 -9.69
C MET A 135 6.48 1.26 -8.44
N ASP A 136 7.60 1.41 -7.72
CA ASP A 136 7.94 0.56 -6.57
C ASP A 136 7.03 0.85 -5.36
N ALA A 137 5.94 0.09 -5.29
CA ALA A 137 4.99 0.15 -4.19
C ALA A 137 5.60 -0.29 -2.84
N LEU A 138 6.62 -1.16 -2.83
CA LEU A 138 7.27 -1.58 -1.58
C LEU A 138 8.01 -0.42 -0.93
N THR A 139 8.70 0.40 -1.72
CA THR A 139 9.38 1.61 -1.24
C THR A 139 8.39 2.62 -0.68
N SER A 140 7.27 2.87 -1.38
CA SER A 140 6.19 3.75 -0.90
C SER A 140 5.61 3.25 0.43
N MET A 141 5.27 1.97 0.53
CA MET A 141 4.72 1.38 1.74
C MET A 141 5.72 1.35 2.90
N ALA A 142 6.99 1.04 2.64
CA ALA A 142 8.04 1.03 3.65
C ALA A 142 8.27 2.42 4.23
N THR A 143 8.20 3.47 3.41
CA THR A 143 8.27 4.86 3.86
C THR A 143 7.13 5.17 4.83
N ILE A 144 5.88 4.89 4.46
CA ILE A 144 4.73 5.11 5.34
C ILE A 144 4.88 4.32 6.65
N ALA A 145 5.29 3.05 6.57
CA ALA A 145 5.49 2.20 7.73
C ALA A 145 6.57 2.75 8.68
N GLY A 146 7.72 3.20 8.17
CA GLY A 146 8.79 3.79 8.97
C GLY A 146 8.37 5.05 9.71
N TYR A 147 7.61 5.93 9.04
CA TYR A 147 7.02 7.12 9.67
C TYR A 147 6.03 6.73 10.77
N LYS A 148 5.06 5.84 10.44
CA LYS A 148 4.02 5.43 11.38
C LYS A 148 4.58 4.69 12.59
N ALA A 149 5.63 3.88 12.42
CA ALA A 149 6.30 3.17 13.51
C ALA A 149 6.78 4.13 14.61
N VAL A 150 7.37 5.27 14.24
CA VAL A 150 7.81 6.29 15.20
C VAL A 150 6.64 6.96 15.89
N LEU A 151 5.54 7.24 15.19
CA LEU A 151 4.35 7.82 15.81
C LEU A 151 3.72 6.86 16.84
N VAL A 152 3.66 5.57 16.51
CA VAL A 152 3.18 4.54 17.45
C VAL A 152 4.09 4.47 18.67
N ALA A 153 5.41 4.51 18.47
CA ALA A 153 6.38 4.56 19.56
C ALA A 153 6.22 5.82 20.42
N ALA A 154 6.03 6.99 19.81
CA ALA A 154 5.82 8.26 20.53
C ALA A 154 4.53 8.29 21.33
N HIS A 155 3.46 7.65 20.83
CA HIS A 155 2.21 7.52 21.56
C HIS A 155 2.34 6.58 22.76
N ALA A 156 3.06 5.46 22.61
CA ALA A 156 3.22 4.46 23.67
C ALA A 156 4.29 4.85 24.71
N LEU A 157 5.25 5.70 24.36
CA LEU A 157 6.33 6.11 25.25
C LEU A 157 5.80 7.10 26.31
N PRO A 158 5.94 6.84 27.62
CA PRO A 158 5.53 7.75 28.69
C PRO A 158 6.53 8.91 28.88
N LYS A 159 7.05 9.43 27.77
CA LYS A 159 8.09 10.46 27.74
C LYS A 159 8.05 11.19 26.40
N MET A 160 8.27 12.50 26.44
CA MET A 160 8.39 13.30 25.22
C MET A 160 9.74 13.07 24.52
N PHE A 161 9.75 13.20 23.20
CA PHE A 161 10.94 13.01 22.39
C PHE A 161 12.00 14.11 22.53
N PRO A 162 11.66 15.41 22.46
CA PRO A 162 12.67 16.47 22.44
C PRO A 162 13.29 16.71 23.81
N LEU A 163 14.49 17.29 23.80
CA LEU A 163 15.02 17.98 24.97
C LEU A 163 14.12 19.20 25.25
N MET A 164 13.62 19.33 26.47
CA MET A 164 12.92 20.55 26.89
C MET A 164 13.52 21.09 28.16
N MET A 165 13.96 22.35 28.11
CA MET A 165 14.33 23.13 29.28
C MET A 165 13.16 24.05 29.62
N THR A 166 12.56 23.83 30.77
CA THR A 166 11.39 24.58 31.24
C THR A 166 11.66 25.13 32.64
N ALA A 167 10.81 26.04 33.13
CA ALA A 167 10.88 26.53 34.50
C ALA A 167 10.78 25.42 35.56
N ALA A 168 10.07 24.31 35.24
CA ALA A 168 9.92 23.16 36.12
C ALA A 168 11.11 22.19 36.09
N GLY A 169 12.10 22.42 35.21
CA GLY A 169 13.28 21.57 35.05
C GLY A 169 13.51 21.12 33.61
N THR A 170 14.48 20.21 33.46
CA THR A 170 14.94 19.71 32.15
C THR A 170 14.45 18.29 31.89
N LEU A 171 13.69 18.10 30.82
CA LEU A 171 13.32 16.79 30.29
C LEU A 171 14.36 16.36 29.24
N ARG A 172 15.09 15.28 29.54
CA ARG A 172 16.08 14.71 28.61
C ARG A 172 15.38 14.15 27.37
N PRO A 173 15.98 14.17 26.18
CA PRO A 173 15.36 13.63 24.97
C PRO A 173 15.17 12.10 25.05
N ALA A 174 14.26 11.57 24.23
CA ALA A 174 14.13 10.13 24.00
C ALA A 174 15.37 9.62 23.25
N LYS A 175 15.80 8.39 23.57
CA LYS A 175 16.85 7.68 22.83
C LYS A 175 16.19 6.61 21.98
N VAL A 176 16.44 6.63 20.68
CA VAL A 176 15.82 5.71 19.72
C VAL A 176 16.92 4.91 19.02
N LEU A 177 16.80 3.59 19.02
CA LEU A 177 17.66 2.68 18.26
C LEU A 177 16.86 2.11 17.09
N VAL A 178 17.36 2.30 15.86
CA VAL A 178 16.77 1.72 14.65
C VAL A 178 17.65 0.55 14.18
N LEU A 179 17.07 -0.65 14.12
CA LEU A 179 17.75 -1.85 13.63
C LEU A 179 17.31 -2.13 12.19
N GLY A 180 18.25 -2.00 11.26
CA GLY A 180 18.04 -2.04 9.81
C GLY A 180 17.81 -0.66 9.22
N ALA A 181 18.66 -0.26 8.27
CA ALA A 181 18.61 1.00 7.54
C ALA A 181 18.22 0.76 6.06
N GLY A 182 17.11 0.04 5.87
CA GLY A 182 16.35 0.07 4.62
C GLY A 182 15.46 1.32 4.53
N VAL A 183 14.58 1.39 3.53
CA VAL A 183 13.65 2.54 3.34
C VAL A 183 12.85 2.86 4.61
N ALA A 184 12.24 1.84 5.25
CA ALA A 184 11.48 2.03 6.48
C ALA A 184 12.37 2.53 7.64
N GLY A 185 13.56 1.96 7.78
CA GLY A 185 14.52 2.34 8.82
C GLY A 185 15.00 3.78 8.67
N LEU A 186 15.38 4.18 7.44
CA LEU A 186 15.78 5.56 7.15
C LEU A 186 14.64 6.55 7.41
N GLN A 187 13.41 6.20 7.05
CA GLN A 187 12.26 7.05 7.34
C GLN A 187 11.96 7.12 8.85
N ALA A 188 12.15 6.03 9.59
CA ALA A 188 12.04 6.03 11.05
C ALA A 188 13.12 6.90 11.70
N ILE A 189 14.38 6.82 11.24
CA ILE A 189 15.47 7.69 11.70
C ILE A 189 15.10 9.17 11.47
N ALA A 190 14.68 9.52 10.26
CA ALA A 190 14.31 10.89 9.92
C ALA A 190 13.15 11.41 10.79
N THR A 191 12.11 10.59 10.98
CA THR A 191 10.93 10.96 11.78
C THR A 191 11.28 11.13 13.25
N ALA A 192 12.05 10.20 13.84
CA ALA A 192 12.45 10.28 15.24
C ALA A 192 13.37 11.48 15.52
N ARG A 193 14.27 11.83 14.59
CA ARG A 193 15.09 13.05 14.68
C ARG A 193 14.24 14.32 14.61
N LYS A 194 13.24 14.37 13.72
CA LYS A 194 12.31 15.51 13.61
C LYS A 194 11.46 15.71 14.87
N LEU A 195 11.13 14.63 15.59
CA LEU A 195 10.48 14.71 16.90
C LEU A 195 11.43 15.14 18.03
N GLY A 196 12.73 15.28 17.77
CA GLY A 196 13.74 15.72 18.74
C GLY A 196 14.42 14.59 19.52
N GLY A 197 14.23 13.33 19.12
CA GLY A 197 14.90 12.18 19.72
C GLY A 197 16.38 12.11 19.34
N VAL A 198 17.20 11.56 20.23
CA VAL A 198 18.58 11.15 19.95
C VAL A 198 18.54 9.77 19.31
N VAL A 199 18.88 9.70 18.03
CA VAL A 199 18.74 8.48 17.23
C VAL A 199 20.09 7.82 17.00
N SER A 200 20.14 6.51 17.18
CA SER A 200 21.22 5.63 16.74
C SER A 200 20.64 4.59 15.79
N ALA A 201 21.45 4.12 14.85
CA ALA A 201 21.02 3.11 13.89
C ALA A 201 22.12 2.06 13.69
N TYR A 202 21.71 0.85 13.35
CA TYR A 202 22.59 -0.25 13.03
C TYR A 202 22.07 -1.00 11.80
N ASP A 203 22.96 -1.31 10.86
CA ASP A 203 22.70 -2.18 9.72
C ASP A 203 23.97 -3.01 9.46
N ILE A 204 23.79 -4.23 8.98
CA ILE A 204 24.92 -5.13 8.65
C ILE A 204 25.70 -4.64 7.41
N ARG A 205 25.06 -3.85 6.54
CA ARG A 205 25.64 -3.36 5.29
C ARG A 205 26.45 -2.09 5.56
N PRO A 206 27.75 -2.06 5.23
CA PRO A 206 28.57 -0.86 5.44
C PRO A 206 28.04 0.38 4.73
N ALA A 207 27.51 0.21 3.51
CA ALA A 207 26.95 1.30 2.70
C ALA A 207 25.73 2.00 3.33
N ALA A 208 25.05 1.37 4.29
CA ALA A 208 23.92 1.97 4.97
C ALA A 208 24.32 2.95 6.09
N LYS A 209 25.62 3.09 6.36
CA LYS A 209 26.19 4.05 7.32
C LYS A 209 26.28 5.48 6.74
N GLU A 210 26.42 5.60 5.43
CA GLU A 210 26.47 6.87 4.68
C GLU A 210 25.09 7.55 4.65
#